data_AF-A0A5F9DV67-F1
#
_entry.id   AF-A0A5F9DV67-F1
#
_cell.length_a   1.000
_cell.length_b   1.000
_cell.length_c   1.000
_cell.angle_alpha   90.00
_cell.angle_beta   90.00
_cell.angle_gamma   90.00
#
_symmetry.space_group_name_H-M   'P 1'
#
loop_
_entity.id
_entity.type
_entity.pdbx_description
1 polymer ?
#
loop_
_entity_poly.entity_id
_entity_poly.type
_entity_poly.pdbx_seq_one_letter_code
_entity_poly.pdbx_strand_id
1 'polypeptide(L)' 'MRLLERMRKEWFMIGIVLVIAAAKLEPSVGVNGGPLKPEITVSYIAVATIFFNSGLSLKTELRT' A
#
# COMPACT_ATOMS: atom_id res chain seq x y z
N MET A 1 -19.44 14.70 -13.48
CA MET A 1 -19.77 13.75 -12.39
C MET A 1 -19.31 12.33 -12.67
N ARG A 2 -19.71 11.71 -13.79
CA ARG A 2 -19.44 10.28 -14.10
C ARG A 2 -17.96 9.85 -14.13
N LEU A 3 -17.04 10.73 -14.58
CA LEU A 3 -15.60 10.42 -14.62
C LEU A 3 -14.98 10.44 -13.22
N LEU A 4 -15.30 11.45 -12.41
CA LEU A 4 -14.82 11.56 -11.02
C LEU A 4 -15.35 10.41 -10.16
N GLU A 5 -16.59 9.99 -10.36
CA GLU A 5 -17.16 8.81 -9.69
C GLU A 5 -16.41 7.53 -10.05
N ARG A 6 -16.04 7.37 -11.33
CA ARG A 6 -15.28 6.22 -11.79
C ARG A 6 -13.85 6.22 -11.26
N MET A 7 -13.19 7.38 -11.24
CA MET A 7 -11.88 7.55 -10.63
C MET A 7 -11.92 7.26 -9.13
N ARG A 8 -12.97 7.70 -8.41
CA ARG A 8 -13.15 7.40 -6.99
C ARG A 8 -13.43 5.92 -6.75
N LYS A 9 -14.11 5.22 -7.67
CA LYS A 9 -14.34 3.78 -7.54
C LYS A 9 -13.05 2.98 -7.74
N GLU A 10 -12.25 3.35 -8.74
CA GLU A 10 -11.01 2.66 -9.12
C GLU A 10 -9.75 3.31 -8.52
N TRP A 11 -9.93 4.13 -7.48
CA TRP A 11 -8.88 4.98 -6.92
C TRP A 11 -7.64 4.20 -6.49
N PHE A 12 -7.85 2.98 -5.94
CA PHE A 12 -6.79 2.10 -5.50
C PHE A 12 -5.94 1.60 -6.67
N MET A 13 -6.59 1.15 -7.75
CA MET A 13 -5.92 0.69 -8.97
C MET A 13 -5.12 1.83 -9.62
N ILE A 14 -5.74 3.01 -9.75
CA ILE A 14 -5.08 4.20 -10.29
C ILE A 14 -3.87 4.57 -9.42
N GLY A 15 -4.03 4.57 -8.10
CA GLY A 15 -2.95 4.85 -7.14
C GLY A 15 -1.76 3.89 -7.29
N ILE A 16 -2.01 2.59 -7.41
CA ILE A 16 -0.95 1.58 -7.61
C ILE A 16 -0.15 1.89 -8.89
N VAL A 17 -0.84 2.08 -10.02
CA VAL A 17 -0.18 2.37 -11.30
C VAL A 17 0.68 3.63 -11.22
N LEU A 18 0.16 4.69 -10.57
CA LEU A 18 0.89 5.94 -10.38
C LEU A 18 2.15 5.76 -9.51
N VAL A 19 2.05 5.03 -8.39
CA VAL A 19 3.20 4.79 -7.50
C VAL A 19 4.26 3.93 -8.19
N ILE A 20 3.87 2.91 -8.96
CA ILE A 20 4.81 2.09 -9.74
C ILE A 20 5.50 2.94 -10.81
N ALA A 21 4.75 3.78 -11.52
CA ALA A 21 5.32 4.68 -12.51
C ALA A 21 6.32 5.66 -11.88
N ALA A 22 6.00 6.23 -10.71
CA ALA A 22 6.92 7.10 -9.97
C ALA A 22 8.18 6.36 -9.51
N ALA A 23 8.05 5.14 -9.00
CA ALA A 23 9.19 4.30 -8.60
C ALA A 23 10.10 3.95 -9.80
N LYS A 24 9.53 3.83 -11.01
CA LYS A 24 10.31 3.65 -12.23
C LYS A 24 11.09 4.91 -12.63
N LEU A 25 10.54 6.10 -12.37
CA LEU A 25 11.21 7.37 -12.69
C LEU A 25 12.38 7.65 -11.74
N GLU A 26 12.25 7.28 -10.47
CA GLU A 26 13.31 7.45 -9.48
C GLU A 26 13.54 6.13 -8.71
N PRO A 27 14.26 5.16 -9.30
CA PRO A 27 14.50 3.88 -8.67
C PRO A 27 15.45 3.99 -7.47
N SER A 28 16.32 5.00 -7.41
CA SER A 28 17.34 5.12 -6.34
C SER A 28 16.75 5.37 -4.95
N VAL A 29 15.51 5.87 -4.89
CA VAL A 29 14.79 6.04 -3.62
C VAL A 29 14.46 4.68 -3.00
N GLY A 30 14.06 3.70 -3.82
CA GLY A 30 13.51 2.42 -3.38
C GLY A 30 14.48 1.24 -3.38
N VAL A 31 15.76 1.45 -3.69
CA VAL A 31 16.78 0.39 -3.58
C VAL A 31 17.20 0.18 -2.13
N ASN A 32 17.80 -0.99 -1.87
CA ASN A 32 18.39 -1.29 -0.58
C ASN A 32 19.50 -0.29 -0.21
N GLY A 33 19.49 0.19 1.03
CA GLY A 33 20.35 1.28 1.50
C GLY A 33 19.98 2.67 0.96
N GLY A 34 18.99 2.77 0.08
CA GLY A 34 18.47 4.04 -0.45
C GLY A 34 17.67 4.83 0.59
N PRO A 35 17.27 6.07 0.28
CA PRO A 35 16.53 6.96 1.19
C PRO A 35 15.28 6.35 1.81
N LEU A 36 14.52 5.53 1.06
CA LEU A 36 13.31 4.89 1.58
C LEU A 36 13.63 3.80 2.61
N LYS A 37 14.83 3.21 2.56
CA LYS A 37 15.24 2.06 3.37
C LYS A 37 14.15 0.98 3.41
N PRO A 38 13.79 0.40 2.23
CA PRO A 38 12.69 -0.56 2.11
C PRO A 38 12.85 -1.76 3.05
N GLU A 39 14.07 -2.11 3.43
CA GLU A 39 14.38 -3.17 4.37
C GLU A 39 13.80 -2.92 5.76
N ILE A 40 13.57 -1.66 6.13
CA ILE A 40 12.94 -1.27 7.40
C ILE A 40 11.50 -0.83 7.17
N THR A 41 11.32 0.17 6.31
CA THR A 41 10.04 0.86 6.16
C THR A 41 8.98 0.00 5.48
N VAL A 42 9.35 -0.77 4.46
CA VAL A 42 8.41 -1.68 3.78
C VAL A 42 8.32 -3.00 4.53
N SER A 43 9.46 -3.69 4.67
CA SER A 43 9.50 -5.06 5.20
C SER A 43 9.00 -5.21 6.63
N TYR A 44 9.21 -4.20 7.48
CA TYR A 44 8.73 -4.24 8.87
C TYR A 44 7.56 -3.30 9.08
N ILE A 45 7.72 -2.00 8.84
CA ILE A 45 6.71 -1.01 9.27
C ILE A 45 5.42 -1.15 8.46
N ALA A 46 5.50 -1.15 7.14
CA ALA A 46 4.32 -1.24 6.27
C ALA A 46 3.63 -2.60 6.42
N VAL A 47 4.39 -3.70 6.36
CA VAL A 47 3.87 -5.06 6.55
C VAL A 47 3.19 -5.20 7.91
N ALA A 48 3.84 -4.80 9.01
CA ALA A 48 3.25 -4.86 10.34
C ALA A 48 1.96 -4.05 10.43
N THR A 49 1.95 -2.84 9.85
CA THR A 49 0.76 -1.97 9.85
C THR A 49 -0.41 -2.58 9.09
N ILE A 50 -0.17 -3.21 7.94
CA ILE A 50 -1.20 -3.88 7.15
C ILE A 50 -1.78 -5.07 7.91
N PHE A 51 -0.92 -5.94 8.45
CA PHE A 51 -1.36 -7.12 9.20
C PHE A 51 -2.03 -6.74 10.52
N PHE A 52 -1.57 -5.70 11.19
CA PHE A 52 -2.20 -5.19 12.40
C PHE A 52 -3.61 -4.67 12.12
N ASN A 53 -3.79 -3.81 11.12
CA ASN A 53 -5.12 -3.32 10.73
C ASN A 53 -6.04 -4.46 10.29
N SER A 54 -5.52 -5.40 9.47
CA SER A 54 -6.29 -6.56 9.02
C SER A 54 -6.68 -7.46 10.18
N GLY A 55 -5.77 -7.67 11.13
CA GLY A 55 -5.98 -8.45 12.35
C GLY A 55 -7.02 -7.83 13.28
N LEU A 56 -6.97 -6.51 13.48
CA LEU A 56 -8.00 -5.78 14.25
C LEU A 56 -9.38 -5.84 13.60
N SER A 57 -9.44 -5.98 12.28
CA SER A 57 -10.71 -6.10 11.53
C SER A 57 -11.27 -7.53 11.54
N LEU A 58 -10.57 -8.53 12.09
CA LEU A 58 -11.08 -9.89 12.20
C LEU A 58 -12.24 -9.94 13.19
N LYS A 59 -13.37 -10.48 12.74
CA LYS A 59 -14.49 -10.77 13.62
C LYS A 59 -14.26 -12.13 14.28
N THR A 60 -14.46 -12.19 15.59
CA THR A 60 -14.45 -13.47 16.31
C THR A 60 -15.67 -14.26 15.88
N GLU A 61 -15.47 -15.36 15.15
CA GLU A 61 -16.55 -16.35 14.97
C GLU A 61 -16.71 -17.11 16.28
N LEU A 62 -17.66 -16.66 17.11
CA LEU A 62 -18.20 -17.48 18.19
C LEU A 62 -19.05 -18.56 17.53
N ARG A 63 -18.42 -19.68 17.20
CA ARG A 63 -19.09 -20.87 16.69
C ARG A 63 -19.82 -21.55 17.87
N THR A 64 -21.05 -21.12 18.12
CA THR A 64 -22.05 -21.86 18.92
C THR A 64 -22.62 -23.03 18.14
#